data_AF-A0A1B7VEU7-F1
#
_entry.id   AF-A0A1B7VEU7-F1
#
_cell.length_a   1.000
_cell.length_b   1.000
_cell.length_c   1.000
_cell.angle_alpha   90.00
_cell.angle_beta   90.00
_cell.angle_gamma   90.00
#
_symmetry.space_group_name_H-M   'P 1'
#
loop_
_entity.id
_entity.type
_entity.pdbx_description
1 polymer ?
#
loop_
_entity_poly.entity_id
_entity_poly.type
_entity_poly.pdbx_seq_one_letter_code
_entity_poly.pdbx_strand_id
1 'polypeptide(L)' 'MSQDVIFPPSDLYSDEPTVETELHLRQIILLFKCLEWLWKDRNDFYAAGNLTIYYSPNQKKSEYFRGP' A
#
# COMPACT_ATOMS: atom_id res chain seq x y z
N MET A 1 -31.51 -27.86 8.20
CA MET A 1 -31.98 -26.63 7.53
C MET A 1 -30.73 -25.81 7.28
N SER A 2 -30.28 -25.75 6.02
CA SER A 2 -29.11 -24.99 5.59
C SER A 2 -29.42 -23.50 5.68
N GLN A 3 -28.59 -22.73 6.39
CA GLN A 3 -28.72 -21.27 6.42
C GLN A 3 -28.29 -20.73 5.06
N ASP A 4 -29.21 -20.10 4.35
CA ASP A 4 -28.94 -19.45 3.07
C ASP A 4 -27.94 -18.30 3.30
N VAL A 5 -26.85 -18.32 2.53
CA VAL A 5 -25.84 -17.26 2.55
C VAL A 5 -26.46 -16.01 1.95
N ILE A 6 -26.71 -15.00 2.77
CA ILE A 6 -27.24 -13.71 2.33
C ILE A 6 -26.11 -12.95 1.65
N PHE A 7 -26.20 -12.79 0.33
CA PHE A 7 -25.28 -11.93 -0.42
C PHE A 7 -25.69 -10.47 -0.26
N PRO A 8 -24.72 -9.55 -0.08
CA PRO A 8 -25.02 -8.12 -0.04
C PRO A 8 -25.49 -7.62 -1.42
N PRO A 9 -26.27 -6.53 -1.47
CA PRO A 9 -26.68 -5.90 -2.72
C PRO A 9 -25.47 -5.47 -3.55
N SER A 10 -25.48 -5.74 -4.85
CA SER A 10 -24.40 -5.42 -5.78
C SER A 10 -24.45 -3.99 -6.34
N ASP A 11 -25.47 -3.22 -5.96
CA ASP A 11 -25.77 -1.86 -6.42
C ASP A 11 -25.51 -0.79 -5.35
N LEU A 12 -24.68 -1.11 -4.35
CA LEU A 12 -24.24 -0.15 -3.36
C LEU A 12 -23.37 0.93 -4.03
N TYR A 13 -23.81 2.18 -3.95
CA TYR A 13 -22.97 3.32 -4.29
C TYR A 13 -21.77 3.36 -3.33
N SER A 14 -20.57 3.34 -3.89
CA SER A 14 -19.35 3.54 -3.11
C SER A 14 -19.24 5.01 -2.73
N ASP A 15 -19.30 5.33 -1.44
CA ASP A 15 -18.92 6.65 -0.89
C ASP A 15 -17.38 6.79 -0.79
N GLU A 16 -16.64 6.11 -1.66
CA GLU A 16 -15.19 6.21 -1.67
C GLU A 16 -14.77 7.65 -1.99
N PRO A 17 -13.91 8.25 -1.16
CA PRO A 17 -13.38 9.56 -1.45
C PRO A 17 -12.63 9.52 -2.79
N THR A 18 -12.66 10.64 -3.51
CA THR A 18 -11.92 10.80 -4.76
C THR A 18 -10.47 10.34 -4.60
N VAL A 19 -10.00 9.58 -5.60
CA VAL A 19 -8.60 9.17 -5.76
C VAL A 19 -7.66 10.35 -5.46
N GLU A 20 -6.54 10.04 -4.78
CA GLU A 20 -5.36 10.88 -4.53
C GLU A 20 -5.46 12.33 -5.06
N THR A 21 -5.67 13.29 -4.17
CA THR A 21 -5.67 14.71 -4.54
C THR A 21 -4.25 15.21 -4.84
N GLU A 22 -4.12 16.30 -5.60
CA GLU A 22 -2.82 16.96 -5.83
C GLU A 22 -2.11 17.33 -4.51
N LEU A 23 -2.86 17.71 -3.46
CA LEU A 23 -2.29 17.98 -2.14
C LEU A 23 -1.67 16.71 -1.53
N HIS A 24 -2.36 15.57 -1.65
CA HIS A 24 -1.87 14.28 -1.16
C HIS A 24 -0.58 13.86 -1.88
N LEU A 25 -0.54 13.98 -3.22
CA LEU A 25 0.66 13.74 -4.00
C LEU A 25 1.84 14.61 -3.55
N ARG A 26 1.60 15.90 -3.31
CA ARG A 26 2.63 16.83 -2.81
C ARG A 26 3.17 16.43 -1.43
N GLN A 27 2.31 15.96 -0.55
CA GLN A 27 2.72 15.48 0.78
C GLN A 27 3.61 14.23 0.67
N ILE A 28 3.25 13.29 -0.21
CA ILE A 28 4.06 12.10 -0.49
C ILE A 28 5.42 12.48 -1.07
N ILE A 29 5.46 13.40 -2.05
CA ILE A 29 6.72 13.89 -2.63
C ILE A 29 7.60 14.56 -1.57
N LEU A 30 7.02 15.37 -0.68
CA LEU A 30 7.76 16.01 0.40
C LEU A 30 8.35 14.96 1.35
N LEU A 31 7.58 13.94 1.71
CA LEU A 31 8.05 12.83 2.53
C LEU A 31 9.25 12.12 1.87
N PHE A 32 9.15 11.77 0.58
CA PHE A 32 10.26 11.11 -0.13
C PHE A 32 11.54 11.94 -0.09
N LYS A 33 11.44 13.25 -0.37
CA LYS A 33 12.60 14.16 -0.28
C LYS A 33 13.23 14.20 1.11
N CYS A 34 12.41 14.21 2.16
CA CYS A 34 12.92 14.17 3.53
C CYS A 34 13.66 12.86 3.85
N LEU A 35 13.13 11.72 3.38
CA LEU A 35 13.75 10.41 3.60
C LEU A 35 15.06 10.26 2.82
N GLU A 36 15.07 10.67 1.54
CA GLU A 36 16.28 10.70 0.71
C GLU A 36 17.36 11.57 1.33
N TRP A 37 16.99 12.74 1.85
CA TRP A 37 17.93 13.63 2.54
C TRP A 37 18.46 13.03 3.85
N LEU A 38 17.57 12.45 4.66
CA LEU A 38 17.91 11.86 5.95
C LEU A 38 18.86 10.66 5.80
N TRP A 39 18.69 9.87 4.74
CA TRP A 39 19.49 8.67 4.47
C TRP A 39 20.45 8.80 3.30
N LYS A 40 20.83 10.02 2.93
CA LYS A 40 21.71 10.31 1.78
C LYS A 40 23.06 9.56 1.79
N ASP A 41 23.54 9.16 2.97
CA ASP A 41 24.82 8.44 3.15
C ASP A 41 24.63 6.90 3.17
N ARG A 42 23.41 6.42 2.92
CA ARG A 42 23.03 4.99 2.91
C ARG A 42 22.69 4.53 1.49
N ASN A 43 23.04 3.29 1.20
CA ASN A 43 22.80 2.65 -0.10
C ASN A 43 21.85 1.44 0.00
N ASP A 44 21.25 1.24 1.17
CA ASP A 44 20.47 0.05 1.54
C ASP A 44 18.98 0.37 1.78
N PHE A 45 18.46 1.41 1.14
CA PHE A 45 17.05 1.77 1.21
C PHE A 45 16.50 2.20 -0.15
N TYR A 46 15.18 2.11 -0.30
CA TYR A 46 14.44 2.64 -1.43
C TYR A 46 13.08 3.17 -0.93
N ALA A 47 12.72 4.39 -1.32
CA ALA A 47 11.45 5.01 -0.95
C ALA A 47 10.58 5.19 -2.20
N ALA A 48 9.39 4.59 -2.20
CA ALA A 48 8.42 4.68 -3.28
C ALA A 48 6.99 4.56 -2.76
N GLY A 49 6.04 5.07 -3.54
CA GLY A 49 4.61 4.96 -3.28
C GLY A 49 3.99 3.79 -4.02
N ASN A 50 2.74 3.44 -3.69
CA ASN A 50 1.96 2.40 -4.36
C ASN A 50 2.65 1.02 -4.40
N LEU A 51 3.46 0.71 -3.38
CA LEU A 51 4.11 -0.58 -3.23
C LEU A 51 3.12 -1.62 -2.69
N THR A 52 3.08 -2.78 -3.34
CA THR A 52 2.41 -3.96 -2.77
C THR A 52 3.43 -4.77 -1.98
N ILE A 53 3.22 -4.94 -0.68
CA ILE A 53 4.10 -5.71 0.20
C ILE A 53 3.37 -7.01 0.57
N TYR A 54 3.90 -8.15 0.12
CA TYR A 54 3.43 -9.45 0.59
C TYR A 54 3.92 -9.72 2.02
N TYR A 55 2.98 -9.71 2.97
CA TYR A 55 3.28 -10.03 4.36
C TYR A 55 2.92 -11.48 4.68
N SER A 56 3.89 -12.27 5.13
CA SER A 56 3.66 -13.62 5.67
C SER A 56 3.66 -13.58 7.20
N PRO A 57 2.56 -13.92 7.88
CA PRO A 57 2.48 -13.96 9.35
C PRO A 57 3.52 -14.88 10.00
N ASN A 58 3.98 -15.90 9.27
CA ASN A 58 4.98 -16.86 9.75
C ASN A 58 6.42 -16.35 9.57
N GLN A 59 6.62 -15.15 9.01
CA GLN A 59 7.92 -14.47 8.85
C GLN A 59 9.05 -15.35 8.28
N LYS A 60 8.71 -16.33 7.44
CA LYS A 60 9.70 -17.20 6.79
C LYS A 60 10.47 -16.38 5.75
N LYS A 61 11.65 -15.88 6.14
CA LYS A 61 12.54 -15.03 5.33
C LYS A 61 13.04 -15.66 4.02
N SER A 62 12.74 -16.94 3.75
CA SER A 62 13.32 -17.72 2.65
C SER A 62 12.39 -17.95 1.46
N GLU A 63 11.14 -17.50 1.49
CA GLU A 63 10.29 -17.62 0.31
C GLU A 63 10.59 -16.44 -0.61
N TYR A 64 10.99 -16.76 -1.83
CA TYR A 64 11.43 -15.87 -2.90
C TYR A 64 10.46 -14.70 -3.12
N PHE A 65 10.60 -13.65 -2.31
CA PHE A 65 9.84 -12.43 -2.44
C PHE A 65 10.30 -11.72 -3.70
N ARG A 66 9.47 -11.82 -4.74
CA ARG A 66 9.59 -10.97 -5.92
C ARG A 66 8.31 -10.15 -5.97
N GLY A 67 8.45 -8.84 -5.85
CA GLY A 67 7.46 -7.94 -6.44
C GLY A 67 7.42 -8.13 -7.96
N PRO A 68 6.46 -7.53 -8.66
CA PRO A 68 6.53 -7.44 -10.12
C PRO A 68 7.88 -6.89 -10.59
#